data_AF-A0A4Q6BED8-F1
#
_entry.id   AF-A0A4Q6BED8-F1
#
_cell.length_a   1.000
_cell.length_b   1.000
_cell.length_c   1.000
_cell.angle_alpha   90.00
_cell.angle_beta   90.00
_cell.angle_gamma   90.00
#
_symmetry.space_group_name_H-M   'P 1'
#
loop_
_entity.id
_entity.type
_entity.pdbx_description
1 polymer ?
#
loop_
_entity_poly.entity_id
_entity_poly.type
_entity_poly.pdbx_seq_one_letter_code
_entity_poly.pdbx_strand_id
1 'polypeptide(L)'
;RIARRSQIMLDQGLINEVKQLLNQGISEKVKPMQSIGYYEVIQYLNQAFTKEELLEKITIATRQYAKRQETLFRKIPKDFIWNQDSNLDELIESARDHLGLNR
;
A
#
# COMPACT_ATOMS: atom_id res chain seq x y z
N ARG A 1 -12.57 3.37 2.44
CA ARG A 1 -11.62 3.14 1.31
C ARG A 1 -10.57 2.07 1.60
N ILE A 2 -9.71 2.20 2.63
CA ILE A 2 -8.61 1.24 2.89
C ILE A 2 -9.14 -0.19 3.09
N ALA A 3 -10.10 -0.41 3.99
CA ALA A 3 -10.69 -1.74 4.22
C ALA A 3 -11.22 -2.38 2.93
N ARG A 4 -11.91 -1.60 2.09
CA ARG A 4 -12.39 -2.05 0.77
C ARG A 4 -11.24 -2.48 -0.14
N ARG A 5 -10.12 -1.76 -0.15
CA ARG A 5 -8.93 -2.14 -0.92
C ARG A 5 -8.29 -3.42 -0.38
N SER A 6 -8.18 -3.57 0.94
CA SER A 6 -7.69 -4.80 1.57
C SER A 6 -8.54 -6.01 1.18
N GLN A 7 -9.87 -5.85 1.18
CA GLN A 7 -10.80 -6.90 0.74
C GLN A 7 -10.57 -7.27 -0.72
N ILE A 8 -10.49 -6.27 -1.61
CA ILE A 8 -10.22 -6.49 -3.04
C ILE A 8 -8.90 -7.26 -3.25
N MET A 9 -7.84 -6.95 -2.50
CA MET A 9 -6.57 -7.68 -2.60
C MET A 9 -6.74 -9.17 -2.27
N LEU A 10 -7.49 -9.49 -1.21
CA LEU A 10 -7.78 -10.88 -0.84
C LEU A 10 -8.64 -11.57 -1.90
N ASP A 11 -9.67 -10.89 -2.41
CA ASP A 11 -10.57 -11.41 -3.44
C ASP A 11 -9.85 -11.65 -4.77
N GLN A 12 -8.84 -10.83 -5.09
CA GLN A 12 -7.98 -10.99 -6.26
C GLN A 12 -6.92 -12.09 -6.10
N GLY A 13 -6.90 -12.81 -4.97
CA GLY A 13 -6.07 -13.99 -4.81
C GLY A 13 -4.70 -13.75 -4.18
N LEU A 14 -4.52 -12.69 -3.38
CA LEU A 14 -3.28 -12.42 -2.64
C LEU A 14 -2.78 -13.65 -1.86
N ILE A 15 -3.68 -14.42 -1.23
CA ILE A 15 -3.29 -15.64 -0.49
C ILE A 15 -2.64 -16.66 -1.42
N ASN A 16 -3.17 -16.83 -2.63
CA ASN A 16 -2.66 -17.79 -3.60
C ASN A 16 -1.30 -17.34 -4.16
N GLU A 17 -1.15 -16.04 -4.44
CA GLU A 17 0.12 -15.46 -4.88
C GLU A 17 1.23 -15.73 -3.86
N VAL A 18 1.01 -15.42 -2.57
CA VAL A 18 1.99 -15.66 -1.51
C VAL A 18 2.33 -17.14 -1.37
N LYS A 19 1.33 -18.03 -1.41
CA LYS A 19 1.55 -19.49 -1.41
C LYS A 19 2.43 -19.94 -2.57
N GLN A 20 2.19 -19.42 -3.77
CA GLN A 20 3.00 -19.75 -4.96
C GLN A 20 4.45 -19.32 -4.79
N LEU A 21 4.70 -18.10 -4.30
CA LEU A 21 6.05 -17.59 -4.07
C LEU A 21 6.81 -18.44 -3.04
N LEU A 22 6.16 -18.82 -1.93
CA LEU A 22 6.76 -19.72 -0.94
C LEU A 22 7.06 -21.10 -1.53
N ASN A 23 6.14 -21.65 -2.33
CA ASN A 23 6.34 -22.94 -3.01
C ASN A 23 7.47 -22.91 -4.05
N GLN A 24 7.77 -21.74 -4.62
CA GLN A 24 8.94 -21.54 -5.49
C GLN A 24 10.26 -21.45 -4.71
N GLY A 25 10.23 -21.57 -3.38
CA GLY A 25 11.41 -21.51 -2.53
C GLY A 25 11.84 -20.09 -2.15
N ILE A 26 11.04 -19.07 -2.44
CA ILE A 26 11.32 -17.71 -2.01
C ILE A 26 11.17 -17.66 -0.49
N SER A 27 12.27 -17.31 0.20
CA SER A 27 12.26 -17.22 1.65
C SER A 27 11.33 -16.11 2.13
N GLU A 28 10.48 -16.41 3.11
CA GLU A 28 9.64 -15.42 3.82
C GLU A 28 10.46 -14.26 4.42
N LYS A 29 11.76 -14.44 4.65
CA LYS A 29 12.63 -13.44 5.29
C LYS A 29 13.13 -12.35 4.34
N VAL A 30 12.93 -12.50 3.03
CA VAL A 30 13.35 -11.47 2.06
C VAL A 30 12.49 -10.23 2.16
N LYS A 31 13.09 -9.06 1.92
CA LYS A 31 12.40 -7.75 2.07
C LYS A 31 11.04 -7.67 1.35
N PRO A 32 10.87 -8.18 0.11
CA PRO A 32 9.56 -8.18 -0.55
C PRO A 32 8.47 -8.92 0.24
N MET A 33 8.80 -10.04 0.87
CA MET A 33 7.85 -10.85 1.65
C MET A 33 7.48 -10.21 3.00
N GLN A 34 8.24 -9.18 3.41
CA GLN A 34 7.98 -8.37 4.61
C GLN A 34 7.10 -7.15 4.31
N SER A 35 6.58 -7.02 3.08
CA SER A 35 5.66 -5.95 2.71
C SER A 35 4.24 -6.20 3.23
N ILE A 36 3.46 -5.12 3.38
CA ILE A 36 2.08 -5.18 3.85
C ILE A 36 1.23 -6.00 2.87
N GLY A 37 0.43 -6.90 3.39
CA GLY A 37 -0.31 -7.92 2.65
C GLY A 37 0.44 -9.25 2.67
N TYR A 38 1.69 -9.27 2.24
CA TYR A 38 2.50 -10.49 2.17
C TYR A 38 2.84 -11.01 3.56
N TYR A 39 3.35 -10.13 4.43
CA TYR A 39 3.71 -10.49 5.79
C TYR A 39 2.50 -11.03 6.58
N GLU A 40 1.35 -10.37 6.50
CA GLU A 40 0.14 -10.83 7.19
C GLU A 40 -0.36 -12.16 6.62
N VAL A 41 -0.29 -12.37 5.30
CA VAL A 41 -0.65 -13.66 4.71
C VAL A 41 0.29 -14.77 5.18
N ILE A 42 1.60 -14.53 5.24
CA ILE A 42 2.57 -15.53 5.76
C ILE A 42 2.20 -15.92 7.20
N GLN A 43 1.88 -14.96 8.06
CA GLN A 43 1.48 -15.23 9.44
C GLN A 43 0.15 -16.01 9.52
N TYR A 44 -0.81 -15.69 8.64
CA TYR A 44 -2.03 -16.49 8.48
C TYR A 44 -1.73 -17.93 8.03
N LEU A 45 -0.82 -18.13 7.07
CA LEU A 45 -0.41 -19.46 6.61
C LEU A 45 0.28 -20.27 7.71
N ASN A 46 0.98 -19.59 8.62
CA ASN A 46 1.59 -20.14 9.82
C ASN A 46 0.59 -20.34 11.00
N GLN A 47 -0.72 -20.24 10.74
CA GLN A 47 -1.81 -20.44 11.71
C GLN A 47 -1.77 -19.48 12.91
N ALA A 48 -1.16 -18.30 12.77
CA ALA A 48 -1.10 -17.31 13.85
C ALA A 48 -2.44 -16.60 14.12
N PHE A 49 -3.36 -16.60 13.15
CA PHE A 49 -4.70 -16.00 13.23
C PHE A 49 -5.63 -16.53 12.12
N THR A 50 -6.94 -16.25 12.20
CA THR A 50 -7.95 -16.72 11.24
C THR A 50 -7.99 -15.88 9.95
N LYS A 51 -8.78 -16.32 8.97
CA LYS A 51 -8.96 -15.59 7.71
C LYS A 51 -9.74 -14.29 7.92
N GLU A 52 -10.67 -14.26 8.86
CA GLU A 52 -11.42 -13.07 9.25
C GLU A 52 -10.47 -12.04 9.86
N GLU A 53 -9.56 -12.49 10.73
CA GLU A 53 -8.54 -11.66 11.35
C GLU A 53 -7.52 -11.14 10.32
N LEU A 54 -7.20 -11.92 9.28
CA LEU A 54 -6.27 -11.51 8.22
C LEU A 54 -6.68 -10.18 7.55
N LEU A 55 -7.95 -10.04 7.19
CA LEU A 55 -8.46 -8.80 6.58
C LEU A 55 -8.24 -7.61 7.52
N GLU A 56 -8.52 -7.80 8.80
CA GLU A 56 -8.35 -6.77 9.83
C GLU A 56 -6.87 -6.39 9.97
N LYS A 57 -5.97 -7.38 10.05
CA LYS A 57 -4.51 -7.16 10.16
C LYS A 57 -3.97 -6.36 8.98
N ILE A 58 -4.29 -6.75 7.74
CA ILE A 58 -3.88 -6.02 6.52
C ILE A 58 -4.40 -4.58 6.57
N THR A 59 -5.67 -4.41 6.98
CA THR A 59 -6.30 -3.09 7.05
C THR A 59 -5.64 -2.20 8.10
N ILE A 60 -5.32 -2.73 9.28
CA ILE A 60 -4.62 -2.01 10.34
C ILE A 60 -3.21 -1.61 9.88
N ALA A 61 -2.43 -2.55 9.34
CA ALA A 61 -1.09 -2.31 8.84
C ALA A 61 -1.08 -1.21 7.75
N THR A 62 -2.03 -1.28 6.82
CA THR A 62 -2.20 -0.29 5.75
C THR A 62 -2.57 1.09 6.30
N ARG A 63 -3.46 1.16 7.32
CA ARG A 63 -3.80 2.44 7.99
C ARG A 63 -2.60 3.05 8.70
N GLN A 64 -1.85 2.25 9.44
CA GLN A 64 -0.64 2.71 10.12
C GLN A 64 0.40 3.22 9.12
N TYR A 65 0.56 2.53 7.99
CA TYR A 65 1.44 2.99 6.92
C TYR A 65 0.96 4.31 6.31
N ALA A 66 -0.33 4.44 6.01
CA ALA A 66 -0.91 5.70 5.53
C ALA A 66 -0.67 6.87 6.51
N LYS A 67 -0.81 6.63 7.82
CA LYS A 67 -0.49 7.63 8.86
C LYS A 67 1.00 8.00 8.88
N ARG A 68 1.90 7.02 8.69
CA ARG A 68 3.34 7.27 8.57
C ARG A 68 3.66 8.09 7.32
N GLN A 69 3.03 7.76 6.19
CA GLN A 69 3.16 8.52 4.95
C GLN A 69 2.71 9.97 5.15
N GLU A 70 1.53 10.19 5.72
CA GLU A 70 1.03 11.53 6.04
C GLU A 70 2.00 12.31 6.93
N THR A 71 2.53 11.66 7.98
CA THR A 71 3.52 12.27 8.88
C THR A 71 4.81 12.66 8.16
N LEU A 72 5.27 11.81 7.24
CA LEU A 72 6.44 12.10 6.41
C LEU A 72 6.16 13.29 5.49
N PHE A 73 5.04 13.29 4.77
CA PHE A 73 4.70 14.35 3.84
C PHE A 73 4.51 15.72 4.53
N ARG A 74 4.00 15.75 5.77
CA ARG A 74 3.93 16.99 6.58
C ARG A 74 5.30 17.63 6.87
N LYS A 75 6.39 16.87 6.77
CA LYS A 75 7.77 17.35 6.98
C LYS A 75 8.48 17.75 5.69
N ILE A 76 7.87 17.52 4.53
CA ILE A 76 8.45 17.89 3.23
C ILE A 76 8.31 19.42 3.05
N PRO A 77 9.31 20.11 2.45
CA PRO A 77 9.27 21.55 2.19
C PRO A 77 8.01 21.99 1.43
N LYS A 78 7.64 23.27 1.59
CA LYS A 78 6.41 23.88 1.05
C LYS A 78 6.31 23.90 -0.49
N ASP A 79 7.39 23.60 -1.19
CA ASP A 79 7.40 23.48 -2.65
C ASP A 79 6.72 22.18 -3.13
N PHE A 80 6.30 21.33 -2.19
CA PHE A 80 5.48 20.16 -2.46
C PHE A 80 4.02 20.53 -2.67
N ILE A 81 3.55 20.45 -3.91
CA ILE A 81 2.14 20.71 -4.27
C ILE A 81 1.27 19.52 -3.88
N TRP A 82 0.31 19.76 -2.99
CA TRP A 82 -0.73 18.80 -2.64
C TRP A 82 -1.99 19.04 -3.48
N ASN A 83 -2.18 18.24 -4.52
CA ASN A 83 -3.42 18.24 -5.30
C ASN A 83 -4.26 17.03 -4.89
N GLN A 84 -5.13 17.21 -3.90
CA GLN A 84 -5.97 16.13 -3.36
C GLN A 84 -7.20 15.83 -4.24
N ASP A 85 -7.72 16.85 -4.95
CA ASP A 85 -9.01 16.78 -5.64
C ASP A 85 -8.98 17.30 -7.09
N SER A 86 -7.79 17.51 -7.66
CA SER A 86 -7.64 17.98 -9.05
C SER A 86 -7.87 16.84 -10.03
N ASN A 87 -8.57 17.10 -11.13
CA ASN A 87 -8.61 16.17 -12.26
C ASN A 87 -7.21 16.08 -12.92
N LEU A 88 -7.00 15.08 -13.78
CA LEU A 88 -5.68 14.83 -14.38
C LEU A 88 -5.16 16.04 -15.18
N ASP A 89 -6.05 16.77 -15.86
CA ASP A 89 -5.67 17.92 -16.68
C ASP A 89 -5.22 19.11 -15.82
N GLU A 90 -5.96 19.42 -14.76
CA GLU A 90 -5.60 20.44 -13.76
C GLU A 90 -4.28 20.12 -13.05
N LEU A 91 -4.05 18.82 -12.76
CA LEU A 91 -2.79 18.37 -12.17
C LEU A 91 -1.60 18.61 -13.11
N ILE A 92 -1.78 18.31 -14.39
CA ILE A 92 -0.76 18.50 -15.42
C ILE A 92 -0.47 19.99 -15.62
N GLU A 93 -1.50 20.82 -15.65
CA GLU A 93 -1.36 22.28 -15.78
C GLU A 93 -0.60 22.89 -14.60
N SER A 94 -1.03 22.57 -13.36
CA SER A 94 -0.35 22.99 -12.13
C SER A 94 1.11 22.53 -12.07
N ALA A 95 1.40 21.32 -12.53
CA ALA A 95 2.77 20.81 -12.62
C ALA A 95 3.61 21.55 -13.67
N ARG A 96 3.02 21.89 -14.84
CA ARG A 96 3.72 22.66 -15.88
C ARG A 96 4.04 24.09 -15.42
N ASP A 97 3.11 24.75 -14.73
CA ASP A 97 3.33 26.06 -14.13
C ASP A 97 4.47 26.02 -13.11
N HIS A 98 4.42 25.04 -12.20
CA HIS A 98 5.44 24.89 -11.16
C HIS A 98 6.84 24.59 -11.71
N LEU A 99 6.92 23.84 -12.82
CA LEU A 99 8.18 23.52 -13.50
C LEU A 99 8.65 24.60 -14.49
N GLY A 100 7.89 25.69 -14.68
CA GLY A 100 8.22 26.75 -15.64
C GLY A 100 8.16 26.31 -17.10
N LEU A 101 7.34 25.29 -17.40
CA LEU A 101 7.18 24.72 -18.74
C LEU A 101 6.05 25.37 -19.55
N ASN A 102 5.25 26.22 -18.92
CA ASN A 102 4.27 27.06 -19.62
C ASN A 102 5.00 28.27 -20.23
N ARG A 103 5.29 28.18 -21.52
CA ARG A 103 5.65 29.31 -22.39
C ARG A 103 4.42 29.83 -23.11
#